data_AF-A0A6A4NJL6-F1
#
_entry.id   AF-A0A6A4NJL6-F1
#
_cell.length_a   1.000
_cell.length_b   1.000
_cell.length_c   1.000
_cell.angle_alpha   90.00
_cell.angle_beta   90.00
_cell.angle_gamma   90.00
#
_symmetry.space_group_name_H-M   'P 1'
#
loop_
_entity.id
_entity.type
_entity.pdbx_description
1 polymer ?
#
loop_
_entity_poly.entity_id
_entity_poly.type
_entity_poly.pdbx_seq_one_letter_code
_entity_poly.pdbx_strand_id
1 'polypeptide(L)' 'MLGSLTIVVAHHMYSMLPYPYLANDNGTQLSLFTHHMWIGEFLVVGVVVHAAIFMVRDYDPTT' A
#
# COMPACT_ATOMS: atom_id res chain seq x y z
N MET A 1 5.45 7.29 -0.42
CA MET A 1 5.42 6.84 0.99
C MET A 1 4.17 6.07 1.35
N LEU A 2 2.96 6.59 1.06
CA LEU A 2 1.71 5.93 1.47
C LEU A 2 1.61 4.45 1.03
N GLY A 3 1.87 4.13 -0.25
CA GLY A 3 1.78 2.74 -0.73
C GLY A 3 2.65 1.76 0.05
N SER A 4 3.94 2.08 0.25
CA SER A 4 4.85 1.26 1.05
C SER A 4 4.39 1.10 2.51
N LEU A 5 3.82 2.16 3.11
CA LEU A 5 3.28 2.08 4.47
C LEU A 5 2.09 1.12 4.57
N THR A 6 1.20 1.09 3.57
CA THR A 6 0.07 0.13 3.58
C THR A 6 0.54 -1.33 3.50
N ILE A 7 1.64 -1.61 2.78
CA ILE A 7 2.28 -2.93 2.74
C ILE A 7 2.87 -3.29 4.11
N VAL A 8 3.52 -2.33 4.77
CA VAL A 8 4.03 -2.52 6.14
C VAL A 8 2.90 -2.80 7.12
N VAL A 9 1.77 -2.09 7.01
CA VAL A 9 0.56 -2.35 7.81
C VAL A 9 0.04 -3.76 7.57
N ALA A 10 -0.01 -4.24 6.31
CA ALA A 10 -0.42 -5.62 6.00
C ALA A 10 0.43 -6.65 6.76
N HIS A 11 1.76 -6.49 6.74
CA HIS A 11 2.67 -7.38 7.46
C HIS A 11 2.53 -7.29 8.98
N HIS A 12 2.32 -6.08 9.52
CA HIS A 12 2.10 -5.89 10.95
C HIS A 12 0.77 -6.51 11.40
N MET A 13 -0.32 -6.31 10.67
CA MET A 13 -1.62 -6.88 11.04
C MET A 13 -1.66 -8.41 10.94
N TYR A 14 -0.88 -8.99 10.03
CA TYR A 14 -0.72 -10.44 9.93
C TYR A 14 0.08 -11.03 11.11
N SER A 15 1.17 -10.38 11.50
CA SER A 15 2.10 -10.89 12.53
C SER A 15 1.78 -10.45 13.96
N MET A 16 1.08 -9.33 14.12
CA MET A 16 0.72 -8.71 15.40
C MET A 16 -0.78 -8.40 15.37
N LEU A 17 -1.59 -9.42 15.67
CA LEU A 17 -3.04 -9.37 15.55
C LEU A 17 -3.64 -8.33 16.50
N PRO A 18 -4.20 -7.21 15.97
CA PRO A 18 -4.60 -6.08 16.81
C PRO A 18 -6.05 -6.18 17.30
N TYR A 19 -6.84 -7.15 16.80
CA TYR A 19 -8.27 -7.29 17.09
C TYR A 19 -8.57 -8.59 17.85
N PRO A 20 -9.47 -8.58 18.85
CA PRO A 20 -9.90 -9.78 19.56
C PRO A 20 -10.44 -10.84 18.59
N TYR A 21 -10.10 -12.12 18.85
CA TYR A 21 -10.54 -13.29 18.08
C TYR A 21 -10.08 -13.36 16.60
N LEU A 22 -9.34 -12.36 16.10
CA LEU A 22 -8.82 -12.38 14.72
C LEU A 22 -7.89 -13.56 14.45
N ALA A 23 -7.20 -14.06 15.48
CA ALA A 23 -6.37 -15.28 15.39
C ALA A 23 -7.16 -16.52 14.96
N ASN A 24 -8.47 -16.53 15.15
CA ASN A 24 -9.36 -17.65 14.86
C ASN A 24 -10.14 -17.45 13.56
N ASP A 25 -10.13 -16.25 12.99
CA ASP A 25 -10.80 -15.91 11.72
C ASP A 25 -9.78 -15.76 10.58
N ASN A 26 -9.42 -16.90 10.00
CA ASN A 26 -8.45 -16.99 8.90
C ASN A 26 -8.93 -16.27 7.63
N GLY A 27 -10.25 -16.23 7.39
CA GLY A 27 -10.83 -15.61 6.19
C GLY A 27 -10.64 -14.09 6.22
N THR A 28 -10.94 -13.48 7.36
CA THR A 28 -10.73 -12.04 7.56
C THR A 28 -9.25 -11.69 7.55
N GLN A 29 -8.38 -12.49 8.20
CA GLN A 29 -6.93 -12.25 8.20
C GLN A 29 -6.36 -12.24 6.76
N LEU A 30 -6.67 -13.27 5.97
CA LEU A 30 -6.22 -13.33 4.57
C LEU A 30 -6.77 -12.17 3.75
N SER A 31 -8.07 -11.87 3.91
CA SER A 31 -8.72 -10.79 3.17
C SER A 31 -8.07 -9.44 3.47
N LEU A 32 -7.81 -9.12 4.74
CA LEU A 32 -7.17 -7.86 5.15
C LEU A 32 -5.73 -7.76 4.62
N PHE A 33 -4.95 -8.84 4.70
CA PHE A 33 -3.59 -8.87 4.16
C PHE A 33 -3.61 -8.59 2.65
N THR A 34 -4.39 -9.37 1.90
CA THR A 34 -4.45 -9.25 0.43
C THR A 34 -4.98 -7.88 0.01
N HIS A 35 -5.99 -7.36 0.70
CA HIS A 35 -6.55 -6.03 0.46
C HIS A 35 -5.50 -4.92 0.59
N HIS A 36 -4.74 -4.90 1.70
CA HIS A 36 -3.74 -3.87 1.95
C HIS A 36 -2.52 -4.02 1.03
N MET A 37 -2.13 -5.25 0.68
CA MET A 37 -1.07 -5.50 -0.32
C MET A 37 -1.44 -4.89 -1.67
N TRP A 38 -2.63 -5.19 -2.20
CA TRP A 38 -3.07 -4.66 -3.49
C TRP A 38 -3.20 -3.14 -3.49
N ILE A 39 -3.80 -2.55 -2.46
CA ILE A 39 -3.87 -1.08 -2.34
C ILE A 39 -2.47 -0.47 -2.34
N GLY A 40 -1.55 -1.06 -1.59
CA GLY A 40 -0.18 -0.59 -1.52
C GLY A 40 0.53 -0.63 -2.86
N GLU A 41 0.39 -1.72 -3.61
CA GLU A 41 0.94 -1.85 -4.95
C GLU A 41 0.35 -0.82 -5.92
N PHE A 42 -0.98 -0.63 -5.92
CA PHE A 42 -1.62 0.40 -6.74
C PHE A 42 -1.08 1.80 -6.43
N LEU A 43 -0.88 2.12 -5.16
CA LEU A 43 -0.33 3.42 -4.75
C LEU A 43 1.17 3.58 -5.09
N VAL A 44 1.95 2.50 -5.03
CA VAL A 44 3.37 2.51 -5.44
C VAL A 44 3.47 2.73 -6.95
N VAL A 45 2.75 1.96 -7.77
CA VAL A 45 2.71 2.15 -9.22
C VAL A 45 2.18 3.56 -9.54
N GLY A 46 1.14 4.00 -8.83
CA GLY A 46 0.58 5.34 -8.96
C GLY A 46 1.62 6.44 -8.77
N VAL A 47 2.55 6.31 -7.83
CA VAL A 47 3.61 7.32 -7.62
C VAL A 47 4.56 7.39 -8.81
N VAL A 48 4.90 6.25 -9.42
CA VAL A 48 5.78 6.20 -10.60
C VAL A 48 5.07 6.84 -11.80
N VAL A 49 3.78 6.55 -11.98
CA VAL A 49 2.96 7.16 -13.03
C VAL A 49 2.89 8.68 -12.85
N HIS A 50 2.59 9.17 -11.65
CA HIS A 50 2.52 10.62 -11.42
C HIS A 50 3.89 11.30 -11.57
N ALA A 51 4.98 10.65 -11.15
CA ALA A 51 6.32 11.16 -11.37
C ALA A 51 6.64 11.28 -12.87
N ALA A 52 6.31 10.26 -13.68
CA ALA A 52 6.49 10.32 -15.12
C ALA A 52 5.63 11.41 -15.79
N ILE A 53 4.36 11.56 -15.37
CA ILE A 53 3.48 12.62 -15.87
C ILE A 53 4.07 14.00 -15.57
N PHE A 54 4.56 14.21 -14.34
CA PHE A 54 5.22 15.46 -13.96
C PHE A 54 6.43 15.76 -14.86
N MET A 55 7.32 14.77 -15.06
CA MET A 55 8.51 14.94 -15.90
C MET A 55 8.20 15.29 -17.36
N VAL A 56 7.04 14.84 -17.88
CA VAL A 56 6.63 15.10 -19.26
C VAL A 56 5.91 16.43 -19.41
N ARG A 57 5.06 16.79 -18.45
CA ARG A 57 4.11 17.89 -18.61
C ARG A 57 4.49 19.17 -17.88
N ASP A 58 5.07 19.03 -16.69
CA ASP A 58 5.16 20.12 -15.73
C ASP A 58 6.61 20.41 -15.32
N TYR A 59 7.56 19.53 -15.64
CA TYR A 59 8.97 19.75 -15.38
C TYR A 59 9.57 20.72 -16.41
N ASP A 60 9.98 21.90 -15.94
CA ASP A 60 10.82 22.84 -16.66
C ASP A 60 12.18 22.91 -15.95
N PRO A 61 13.30 22.56 -16.60
CA PRO A 61 14.63 22.64 -16.00
C PRO A 61 15.22 24.06 -16.01
N THR A 62 14.54 25.03 -16.63
CA THR A 62 15.04 26.41 -16.82
C THR A 62 14.35 27.46 -15.96
N THR A 63 13.25 27.10 -15.30
CA THR A 63 12.57 27.89 -14.26
C THR A 63 12.44 27.10 -12.98
#